data_AF-A0A930KC50-F1
#
_entry.id   AF-A0A930KC50-F1
#
_cell.length_a   1.000
_cell.length_b   1.000
_cell.length_c   1.000
_cell.angle_alpha   90.00
_cell.angle_beta   90.00
_cell.angle_gamma   90.00
#
_symmetry.space_group_name_H-M   'P 1'
#
loop_
_entity.id
_entity.type
_entity.pdbx_description
1 polymer ?
#
loop_
_entity_poly.entity_id
_entity_poly.type
_entity_poly.pdbx_seq_one_letter_code
_entity_poly.pdbx_strand_id
1 'polypeptide(L)'
;MQQRNRPIAKLIKWFVNREKGMVVDARSEIQRRFYALDWADQKKILMAFLSSGKSDRLWAYKQLSQHWDSSLFPKDKELWEAYREDGLVRPAIECFPKKYLQQHRDEFCNANYYAYCRRFVDDINFEIDKERITPKGYMMLMRHGKRPLSDDEAKTLLYKQIYLLCCLPPNIHLEYGYLCRGINIENEDFPTAMEFRNIYAMVKVLEEYEKIELSQSFYQWSGDAYVSFIQSEVYASLMKETVSLHRLFDKKIFLAKKMMYEAIPEEYIQDDDQWHISRYEKMPLSQFDSFRAYLAYYHLLDESDFLQEGADEKVQMASPKQIKEMIATNPAIATLIEKFGIDVEDNNDCPF
;
A
#
# COMPACT_ATOMS: atom_id res chain seq x y z
N MET A 1 36.84 -13.07 17.69
CA MET A 1 36.38 -14.35 18.28
C MET A 1 35.07 -14.75 17.61
N GLN A 2 35.04 -15.86 16.88
CA GLN A 2 33.81 -16.40 16.29
C GLN A 2 32.84 -16.74 17.42
N GLN A 3 31.71 -16.02 17.50
CA GLN A 3 30.68 -16.28 18.48
C GLN A 3 30.03 -17.62 18.11
N ARG A 4 30.38 -18.71 18.82
CA ARG A 4 29.72 -20.02 18.66
C ARG A 4 28.21 -19.81 18.73
N ASN A 5 27.48 -20.29 17.72
CA ASN A 5 26.02 -20.28 17.70
C ASN A 5 25.50 -20.89 19.01
N ARG A 6 24.93 -20.05 19.88
CA ARG A 6 24.42 -20.50 21.18
C ARG A 6 23.21 -21.42 20.96
N PRO A 7 23.05 -22.52 21.72
CA PRO A 7 21.88 -23.39 21.60
C PRO A 7 20.58 -22.61 21.83
N ILE A 8 19.55 -22.85 21.00
CA ILE A 8 18.30 -22.09 21.07
C ILE A 8 17.59 -22.24 22.42
N ALA A 9 17.61 -23.45 23.00
CA ALA A 9 17.08 -23.70 24.34
C ALA A 9 17.71 -22.80 25.42
N LYS A 10 19.01 -22.50 25.29
CA LYS A 10 19.70 -21.59 26.21
C LYS A 10 19.23 -20.16 26.05
N LEU A 11 19.03 -19.72 24.81
CA LEU A 11 18.51 -18.38 24.51
C LEU A 11 17.08 -18.21 25.03
N ILE A 12 16.21 -19.21 24.82
CA ILE A 12 14.84 -19.21 25.36
C ILE A 12 14.87 -19.10 26.89
N LYS A 13 15.72 -19.89 27.56
CA LYS A 13 15.89 -19.82 29.02
C LYS A 13 16.32 -18.44 29.48
N TRP A 14 17.31 -17.84 28.84
CA TRP A 14 17.81 -16.49 29.16
C TRP A 14 16.73 -15.42 29.00
N PHE A 15 15.93 -15.54 27.95
CA PHE A 15 14.80 -14.66 27.68
C PHE A 15 13.70 -14.80 28.74
N VAL A 16 13.21 -16.02 28.98
CA VAL A 16 12.12 -16.31 29.92
C VAL A 16 12.48 -15.95 31.35
N ASN A 17 13.69 -16.31 31.80
CA ASN A 17 14.15 -16.07 33.17
C ASN A 17 14.66 -14.63 33.39
N ARG A 18 14.62 -13.78 32.35
CA ARG A 18 15.15 -12.42 32.37
C ARG A 18 16.59 -12.32 32.90
N GLU A 19 17.47 -13.19 32.41
CA GLU A 19 18.86 -13.23 32.87
C GLU A 19 19.57 -11.88 32.62
N LYS A 20 20.15 -11.31 33.68
CA LYS A 20 20.74 -9.95 33.68
C LYS A 20 21.79 -9.82 32.59
N GLY A 21 21.62 -8.80 31.73
CA GLY A 21 22.54 -8.51 30.62
C GLY A 21 22.38 -9.42 29.40
N MET A 22 21.53 -10.45 29.44
CA MET A 22 21.42 -11.46 28.37
C MET A 22 20.10 -11.39 27.60
N VAL A 23 19.08 -10.70 28.12
CA VAL A 23 17.72 -10.68 27.54
C VAL A 23 17.68 -10.04 26.16
N VAL A 24 18.37 -8.92 25.95
CA VAL A 24 18.37 -8.18 24.68
C VAL A 24 19.03 -9.02 23.59
N ASP A 25 20.22 -9.56 23.86
CA ASP A 25 20.93 -10.48 22.96
C ASP A 25 20.10 -11.72 22.64
N ALA A 26 19.50 -12.33 23.67
CA ALA A 26 18.67 -13.52 23.50
C ALA A 26 17.44 -13.23 22.64
N ARG A 27 16.74 -12.12 22.89
CA ARG A 27 15.60 -11.68 22.09
C ARG A 27 15.99 -11.54 20.62
N SER A 28 17.02 -10.75 20.32
CA SER A 28 17.46 -10.48 18.95
C SER A 28 17.85 -11.76 18.21
N GLU A 29 18.58 -12.65 18.89
CA GLU A 29 19.04 -13.90 18.29
C GLU A 29 17.90 -14.92 18.08
N ILE A 30 16.94 -14.98 19.00
CA ILE A 30 15.72 -15.79 18.83
C ILE A 30 14.93 -15.30 17.63
N GLN A 31 14.65 -14.00 17.55
CA GLN A 31 13.86 -13.40 16.47
C GLN A 31 14.52 -13.63 15.10
N ARG A 32 15.84 -13.46 15.03
CA ARG A 32 16.63 -13.69 13.81
C ARG A 32 16.57 -15.14 13.33
N ARG A 33 16.58 -16.09 14.25
CA ARG A 33 16.67 -17.53 13.94
C ARG A 33 15.33 -18.21 13.79
N PHE A 34 14.24 -17.58 14.21
CA PHE A 34 12.91 -18.19 14.33
C PHE A 34 12.52 -19.07 13.13
N TYR A 35 12.59 -18.54 11.91
CA TYR A 35 12.17 -19.26 10.69
C TYR A 35 13.07 -20.45 10.32
N ALA A 36 14.29 -20.53 10.86
CA ALA A 36 15.24 -21.62 10.60
C ALA A 36 15.18 -22.73 11.67
N LEU A 37 14.30 -22.60 12.66
CA LEU A 37 14.12 -23.60 13.72
C LEU A 37 13.04 -24.61 13.37
N ASP A 38 13.06 -25.75 14.06
CA ASP A 38 11.96 -26.69 13.98
C ASP A 38 10.68 -26.15 14.66
N TRP A 39 9.55 -26.77 14.34
CA TRP A 39 8.26 -26.34 14.85
C TRP A 39 8.19 -26.41 16.39
N ALA A 40 8.84 -27.41 16.99
CA ALA A 40 8.82 -27.61 18.44
C ALA A 40 9.46 -26.42 19.18
N ASP A 41 10.58 -25.89 18.68
CA ASP A 41 11.25 -24.73 19.26
C ASP A 41 10.55 -23.41 18.89
N GLN A 42 10.06 -23.27 17.65
CA GLN A 42 9.23 -22.12 17.25
C GLN A 42 8.04 -21.94 18.19
N LYS A 43 7.31 -23.03 18.48
CA LYS A 43 6.17 -23.02 19.40
C LYS A 43 6.55 -22.58 20.81
N LYS A 44 7.66 -23.08 21.37
CA LYS A 44 8.14 -22.65 22.70
C LYS A 44 8.49 -21.16 22.72
N ILE A 45 9.11 -20.67 21.64
CA ILE A 45 9.42 -19.25 21.47
C ILE A 45 8.13 -18.43 21.44
N LEU A 46 7.12 -18.82 20.65
CA LEU A 46 5.85 -18.11 20.59
C LEU A 46 5.20 -18.02 21.98
N MET A 47 5.10 -19.14 22.70
CA MET A 47 4.56 -19.15 24.06
C MET A 47 5.34 -18.23 25.02
N ALA A 48 6.66 -18.22 24.93
CA ALA A 48 7.51 -17.35 25.75
C ALA A 48 7.28 -15.86 25.43
N PHE A 49 7.18 -15.49 24.15
CA PHE A 49 6.97 -14.10 23.72
C PHE A 49 5.55 -13.62 24.02
N LEU A 50 4.53 -14.46 23.81
CA LEU A 50 3.14 -14.18 24.16
C LEU A 50 2.97 -13.94 25.68
N SER A 51 3.78 -14.61 26.49
CA SER A 51 3.80 -14.44 27.95
C SER A 51 4.65 -13.26 28.43
N SER A 52 5.25 -12.48 27.51
CA SER A 52 6.12 -11.35 27.83
C SER A 52 5.39 -10.00 27.69
N GLY A 53 6.16 -8.91 27.71
CA GLY A 53 5.66 -7.54 27.55
C GLY A 53 5.12 -7.25 26.15
N LYS A 54 4.40 -6.14 26.02
CA LYS A 54 3.69 -5.71 24.81
C LYS A 54 4.55 -5.76 23.53
N SER A 55 5.81 -5.30 23.59
CA SER A 55 6.70 -5.30 22.42
C SER A 55 6.98 -6.71 21.89
N ASP A 56 7.17 -7.67 22.80
CA ASP A 56 7.46 -9.06 22.47
C ASP A 56 6.21 -9.77 21.95
N ARG A 57 5.04 -9.48 22.54
CA ARG A 57 3.74 -9.95 22.05
C ARG A 57 3.44 -9.44 20.63
N LEU A 58 3.66 -8.16 20.36
CA LEU A 58 3.48 -7.58 19.02
C LEU A 58 4.36 -8.26 17.97
N TRP A 59 5.57 -8.69 18.34
CA TRP A 59 6.39 -9.51 17.45
C TRP A 59 5.80 -10.91 17.25
N ALA A 60 5.36 -11.58 18.33
CA ALA A 60 4.75 -12.91 18.25
C ALA A 60 3.45 -12.93 17.44
N TYR A 61 2.58 -11.92 17.57
CA TYR A 61 1.34 -11.82 16.80
C TYR A 61 1.57 -11.81 15.29
N LYS A 62 2.67 -11.20 14.82
CA LYS A 62 3.06 -11.24 13.40
C LYS A 62 3.37 -12.67 12.92
N GLN A 63 3.89 -13.51 13.81
CA GLN A 63 4.23 -14.89 13.50
C GLN A 63 3.01 -15.81 13.49
N LEU A 64 2.02 -15.55 14.36
CA LEU A 64 0.84 -16.42 14.53
C LEU A 64 0.12 -16.70 13.20
N SER A 65 0.02 -15.74 12.29
CA SER A 65 -0.66 -15.95 10.99
C SER A 65 -0.10 -17.11 10.15
N GLN A 66 1.19 -17.44 10.30
CA GLN A 66 1.87 -18.50 9.55
C GLN A 66 2.24 -19.71 10.44
N HIS A 67 2.25 -19.50 11.75
CA HIS A 67 2.83 -20.40 12.74
C HIS A 67 1.86 -20.60 13.90
N TRP A 68 0.63 -21.02 13.59
CA TRP A 68 -0.40 -21.25 14.59
C TRP A 68 -0.67 -22.74 14.80
N ASP A 69 -0.90 -23.12 16.06
CA ASP A 69 -1.54 -24.38 16.42
C ASP A 69 -2.57 -24.18 17.53
N SER A 70 -3.47 -25.16 17.69
CA SER A 70 -4.58 -25.10 18.64
C SER A 70 -4.16 -24.99 20.11
N SER A 71 -2.93 -25.33 20.47
CA SER A 71 -2.46 -25.22 21.86
C SER A 71 -2.00 -23.81 22.22
N LEU A 72 -1.81 -22.92 21.24
CA LEU A 72 -1.60 -21.48 21.48
C LEU A 72 -2.91 -20.78 21.85
N PHE A 73 -4.05 -21.35 21.46
CA PHE A 73 -5.38 -20.74 21.67
C PHE A 73 -5.66 -20.31 23.10
N PRO A 74 -5.41 -21.12 24.16
CA PRO A 74 -5.67 -20.68 25.54
C PRO A 74 -4.92 -19.39 25.89
N LYS A 75 -3.66 -19.25 25.45
CA LYS A 75 -2.85 -18.07 25.74
C LYS A 75 -3.30 -16.87 24.92
N ASP A 76 -3.55 -17.06 23.63
CA ASP A 76 -4.02 -15.97 22.77
C ASP A 76 -5.40 -15.48 23.20
N LYS A 77 -6.29 -16.38 23.63
CA LYS A 77 -7.61 -16.05 24.19
C LYS A 77 -7.47 -15.19 25.45
N GLU A 78 -6.61 -15.60 26.39
CA GLU A 78 -6.32 -14.82 27.61
C GLU A 78 -5.86 -13.40 27.26
N LEU A 79 -4.94 -13.27 26.29
CA LEU A 79 -4.43 -11.97 25.84
C LEU A 79 -5.49 -11.12 25.14
N TRP A 80 -6.33 -11.74 24.31
CA TRP A 80 -7.45 -11.08 23.66
C TRP A 80 -8.43 -10.52 24.68
N GLU A 81 -8.87 -11.34 25.62
CA GLU A 81 -9.84 -10.97 26.65
C GLU A 81 -9.29 -9.91 27.61
N ALA A 82 -7.99 -9.95 27.91
CA ALA A 82 -7.36 -9.00 28.84
C ALA A 82 -7.02 -7.64 28.21
N TYR A 83 -6.54 -7.62 26.96
CA TYR A 83 -5.91 -6.41 26.40
C TYR A 83 -6.50 -5.91 25.08
N ARG A 84 -7.13 -6.78 24.28
CA ARG A 84 -7.68 -6.44 22.95
C ARG A 84 -6.70 -5.66 22.06
N GLU A 85 -5.44 -6.09 22.03
CA GLU A 85 -4.39 -5.38 21.29
C GLU A 85 -4.64 -5.49 19.77
N ASP A 86 -4.55 -4.36 19.04
CA ASP A 86 -4.81 -4.31 17.59
C ASP A 86 -4.00 -5.33 16.79
N GLY A 87 -2.76 -5.59 17.20
CA GLY A 87 -1.88 -6.58 16.57
C GLY A 87 -2.41 -8.02 16.65
N LEU A 88 -3.27 -8.34 17.62
CA LEU A 88 -3.86 -9.67 17.82
C LEU A 88 -5.20 -9.84 17.09
N VAL A 89 -5.89 -8.76 16.70
CA VAL A 89 -7.22 -8.81 16.06
C VAL A 89 -7.24 -9.78 14.88
N ARG A 90 -6.33 -9.59 13.93
CA ARG A 90 -6.31 -10.40 12.71
C ARG A 90 -5.90 -11.85 12.97
N PRO A 91 -4.79 -12.15 13.69
CA PRO A 91 -4.47 -13.53 14.06
C PRO A 91 -5.61 -14.22 14.83
N ALA A 92 -6.28 -13.54 15.76
CA ALA A 92 -7.40 -14.11 16.49
C ALA A 92 -8.53 -14.54 15.54
N ILE A 93 -8.94 -13.68 14.60
CA ILE A 93 -9.97 -14.01 13.62
C ILE A 93 -9.56 -15.16 12.70
N GLU A 94 -8.30 -15.16 12.22
CA GLU A 94 -7.83 -16.17 11.28
C GLU A 94 -7.66 -17.55 11.95
N CYS A 95 -7.28 -17.58 13.24
CA CYS A 95 -6.83 -18.79 13.91
C CYS A 95 -7.81 -19.34 14.96
N PHE A 96 -8.61 -18.51 15.64
CA PHE A 96 -9.47 -18.99 16.72
C PHE A 96 -10.53 -19.99 16.22
N PRO A 97 -11.04 -20.86 17.11
CA PRO A 97 -12.15 -21.75 16.79
C PRO A 97 -13.35 -20.94 16.28
N LYS A 98 -13.94 -21.37 15.15
CA LYS A 98 -15.10 -20.69 14.55
C LYS A 98 -16.26 -20.49 15.54
N LYS A 99 -16.51 -21.47 16.42
CA LYS A 99 -17.55 -21.37 17.47
C LYS A 99 -17.31 -20.18 18.42
N TYR A 100 -16.06 -19.93 18.79
CA TYR A 100 -15.71 -18.79 19.64
C TYR A 100 -15.95 -17.46 18.90
N LEU A 101 -15.51 -17.38 17.65
CA LEU A 101 -15.74 -16.19 16.81
C LEU A 101 -17.23 -15.92 16.56
N GLN A 102 -18.07 -16.95 16.50
CA GLN A 102 -19.53 -16.81 16.38
C GLN A 102 -20.16 -16.31 17.69
N GLN A 103 -19.71 -16.82 18.84
CA GLN A 103 -20.18 -16.36 20.17
C GLN A 103 -19.82 -14.88 20.42
N HIS A 104 -18.72 -14.41 19.86
CA HIS A 104 -18.24 -13.02 19.98
C HIS A 104 -18.34 -12.27 18.64
N ARG A 105 -19.37 -12.55 17.83
CA ARG A 105 -19.52 -12.01 16.46
C ARG A 105 -19.32 -10.50 16.40
N ASP A 106 -20.05 -9.75 17.22
CA ASP A 106 -20.05 -8.29 17.13
C ASP A 106 -18.68 -7.70 17.46
N GLU A 107 -17.95 -8.29 18.42
CA GLU A 107 -16.59 -7.86 18.77
C GLU A 107 -15.64 -7.99 17.58
N PHE A 108 -15.63 -9.16 16.92
CA PHE A 108 -14.71 -9.42 15.82
C PHE A 108 -15.13 -8.76 14.50
N CYS A 109 -16.43 -8.70 14.22
CA CYS A 109 -16.97 -7.95 13.07
C CYS A 109 -16.60 -6.46 13.15
N ASN A 110 -16.69 -5.86 14.34
CA ASN A 110 -16.36 -4.45 14.53
C ASN A 110 -14.85 -4.20 14.52
N ALA A 111 -14.05 -5.16 15.01
CA ALA A 111 -12.60 -5.04 14.99
C ALA A 111 -12.02 -5.17 13.58
N ASN A 112 -12.47 -6.16 12.78
CA ASN A 112 -12.04 -6.32 11.40
C ASN A 112 -13.05 -7.15 10.57
N TYR A 113 -14.02 -6.45 9.97
CA TYR A 113 -15.12 -7.08 9.24
C TYR A 113 -14.66 -7.94 8.04
N TYR A 114 -13.70 -7.46 7.25
CA TYR A 114 -13.19 -8.20 6.09
C TYR A 114 -12.54 -9.52 6.49
N ALA A 115 -11.66 -9.51 7.50
CA ALA A 115 -11.00 -10.72 7.99
C ALA A 115 -12.05 -11.71 8.54
N TYR A 116 -13.07 -11.21 9.24
CA TYR A 116 -14.16 -12.02 9.74
C TYR A 116 -14.92 -12.69 8.58
N CYS A 117 -15.34 -11.92 7.58
CA CYS A 117 -16.02 -12.47 6.41
C CYS A 117 -15.17 -13.54 5.71
N ARG A 118 -13.88 -13.28 5.52
CA ARG A 118 -12.95 -14.25 4.91
C ARG A 118 -12.87 -15.56 5.68
N ARG A 119 -13.03 -15.54 7.01
CA ARG A 119 -13.02 -16.75 7.84
C ARG A 119 -14.26 -17.63 7.66
N PHE A 120 -15.38 -17.01 7.31
CA PHE A 120 -16.68 -17.67 7.19
C PHE A 120 -17.18 -17.76 5.74
N VAL A 121 -16.42 -17.26 4.76
CA VAL A 121 -16.89 -17.17 3.37
C VAL A 121 -17.20 -18.53 2.73
N ASP A 122 -16.57 -19.61 3.19
CA ASP A 122 -16.86 -20.98 2.74
C ASP A 122 -18.22 -21.52 3.23
N ASP A 123 -18.83 -20.89 4.24
CA ASP A 123 -20.18 -21.22 4.68
C ASP A 123 -21.19 -20.52 3.76
N ILE A 124 -21.92 -21.29 2.94
CA ILE A 124 -22.86 -20.74 1.95
C ILE A 124 -23.98 -19.91 2.58
N ASN A 125 -24.33 -20.16 3.85
CA ASN A 125 -25.37 -19.43 4.57
C ASN A 125 -24.83 -18.15 5.24
N PHE A 126 -23.51 -17.94 5.23
CA PHE A 126 -22.93 -16.73 5.79
C PHE A 126 -23.18 -15.55 4.83
N GLU A 127 -24.01 -14.61 5.27
CA GLU A 127 -24.30 -13.38 4.53
C GLU A 127 -23.17 -12.35 4.71
N ILE A 128 -22.72 -11.80 3.58
CA ILE A 128 -21.72 -10.73 3.56
C ILE A 128 -22.46 -9.43 3.28
N ASP A 129 -22.50 -8.57 4.30
CA ASP A 129 -22.87 -7.16 4.15
C ASP A 129 -21.86 -6.46 3.22
N LYS A 130 -22.33 -6.10 2.02
CA LYS A 130 -21.53 -5.45 0.97
C LYS A 130 -21.12 -4.04 1.37
N GLU A 131 -21.93 -3.35 2.17
CA GLU A 131 -21.75 -1.93 2.49
C GLU A 131 -20.53 -1.67 3.38
N ARG A 132 -20.14 -2.69 4.14
CA ARG A 132 -19.00 -2.65 5.08
C ARG A 132 -17.68 -3.09 4.47
N ILE A 133 -17.64 -3.38 3.16
CA ILE A 133 -16.45 -3.84 2.46
C ILE A 133 -16.20 -2.95 1.25
N THR A 134 -15.02 -2.98 0.66
CA THR A 134 -14.71 -2.31 -0.62
C THR A 134 -15.12 -3.21 -1.79
N PRO A 135 -15.41 -2.69 -3.01
CA PRO A 135 -15.78 -3.54 -4.14
C PRO A 135 -14.72 -4.60 -4.45
N LYS A 136 -13.43 -4.21 -4.42
CA LYS A 136 -12.32 -5.16 -4.50
C LYS A 136 -12.40 -6.21 -3.39
N GLY A 137 -12.57 -5.78 -2.14
CA GLY A 137 -12.65 -6.69 -1.00
C GLY A 137 -13.77 -7.72 -1.17
N TYR A 138 -14.96 -7.27 -1.55
CA TYR A 138 -16.09 -8.16 -1.78
C TYR A 138 -15.80 -9.17 -2.90
N MET A 139 -15.25 -8.71 -4.03
CA MET A 139 -14.84 -9.59 -5.12
C MET A 139 -13.78 -10.62 -4.70
N MET A 140 -12.80 -10.22 -3.87
CA MET A 140 -11.81 -11.15 -3.31
C MET A 140 -12.45 -12.18 -2.37
N LEU A 141 -13.48 -11.80 -1.60
CA LEU A 141 -14.22 -12.74 -0.77
C LEU A 141 -14.97 -13.76 -1.61
N MET A 142 -15.66 -13.31 -2.67
CA MET A 142 -16.34 -14.23 -3.60
C MET A 142 -15.35 -15.25 -4.16
N ARG A 143 -14.20 -14.78 -4.66
CA ARG A 143 -13.10 -15.62 -5.13
C ARG A 143 -12.63 -16.61 -4.07
N HIS A 144 -12.37 -16.13 -2.85
CA HIS A 144 -11.85 -16.97 -1.77
C HIS A 144 -12.81 -18.10 -1.39
N GLY A 145 -14.10 -17.81 -1.26
CA GLY A 145 -15.11 -18.82 -0.95
C GLY A 145 -15.65 -19.57 -2.16
N LYS A 146 -15.09 -19.33 -3.36
CA LYS A 146 -15.58 -19.86 -4.64
C LYS A 146 -17.09 -19.65 -4.82
N ARG A 147 -17.59 -18.51 -4.35
CA ARG A 147 -19.02 -18.16 -4.45
C ARG A 147 -19.34 -17.68 -5.86
N PRO A 148 -20.56 -17.92 -6.37
CA PRO A 148 -20.99 -17.39 -7.65
C PRO A 148 -20.87 -15.86 -7.70
N LEU A 149 -20.50 -15.35 -8.87
CA LEU A 149 -20.43 -13.92 -9.17
C LEU A 149 -21.02 -13.72 -10.57
N SER A 150 -22.07 -12.92 -10.70
CA SER A 150 -22.66 -12.63 -12.02
C SER A 150 -21.81 -11.63 -12.81
N ASP A 151 -22.01 -11.56 -14.13
CA ASP A 151 -21.29 -10.59 -14.97
C ASP A 151 -21.64 -9.15 -14.60
N ASP A 152 -22.93 -8.86 -14.41
CA ASP A 152 -23.40 -7.53 -14.01
C ASP A 152 -22.86 -7.09 -12.66
N GLU A 153 -22.83 -8.01 -11.69
CA GLU A 153 -22.26 -7.73 -10.36
C GLU A 153 -20.75 -7.49 -10.46
N ALA A 154 -20.03 -8.33 -11.19
CA ALA A 154 -18.59 -8.18 -11.36
C ALA A 154 -18.22 -6.87 -12.08
N LYS A 155 -18.96 -6.52 -13.13
CA LYS A 155 -18.83 -5.27 -13.89
C LYS A 155 -19.07 -4.06 -12.97
N THR A 156 -20.15 -4.09 -12.20
CA THR A 156 -20.48 -3.04 -11.22
C THR A 156 -19.37 -2.85 -10.20
N LEU A 157 -18.87 -3.95 -9.62
CA LEU A 157 -17.78 -3.89 -8.64
C LEU A 157 -16.50 -3.27 -9.23
N LEU A 158 -16.15 -3.61 -10.47
CA LEU A 158 -14.95 -3.09 -11.11
C LEU A 158 -15.07 -1.58 -11.40
N TYR A 159 -16.17 -1.14 -12.03
CA TYR A 159 -16.37 0.29 -12.29
C TYR A 159 -16.48 1.11 -11.01
N LYS A 160 -17.16 0.60 -9.98
CA LYS A 160 -17.14 1.25 -8.65
C LYS A 160 -15.72 1.35 -8.12
N GLN A 161 -14.91 0.30 -8.18
CA GLN A 161 -13.52 0.36 -7.72
C GLN A 161 -12.67 1.37 -8.50
N ILE A 162 -12.92 1.53 -9.81
CA ILE A 162 -12.27 2.53 -10.66
C ILE A 162 -12.72 3.94 -10.25
N TYR A 163 -14.01 4.20 -10.12
CA TYR A 163 -14.57 5.47 -9.64
C TYR A 163 -13.92 5.88 -8.31
N LEU A 164 -13.87 4.94 -7.36
CA LEU A 164 -13.30 5.15 -6.04
C LEU A 164 -11.80 5.45 -6.09
N LEU A 165 -11.05 4.83 -6.99
CA LEU A 165 -9.65 5.17 -7.24
C LEU A 165 -9.50 6.60 -7.78
N CYS A 166 -10.42 7.03 -8.64
CA CYS A 166 -10.42 8.36 -9.25
C CYS A 166 -10.85 9.47 -8.29
N CYS A 167 -11.56 9.15 -7.20
CA CYS A 167 -11.93 10.11 -6.15
C CYS A 167 -10.85 10.28 -5.07
N LEU A 168 -9.78 9.46 -5.08
CA LEU A 168 -8.70 9.56 -4.10
C LEU A 168 -7.62 10.54 -4.59
N PRO A 169 -7.14 11.44 -3.72
CA PRO A 169 -6.09 12.39 -4.09
C PRO A 169 -4.80 11.65 -4.52
N PRO A 170 -4.14 12.06 -5.61
CA PRO A 170 -2.73 11.79 -5.89
C PRO A 170 -1.86 11.99 -4.63
N ASN A 171 -1.24 10.93 -4.12
CA ASN A 171 -0.34 11.02 -2.97
C ASN A 171 0.85 10.07 -3.11
N ILE A 172 2.02 10.65 -3.37
CA ILE A 172 3.35 10.02 -3.48
C ILE A 172 3.67 9.00 -2.37
N HIS A 173 3.25 9.23 -1.11
CA HIS A 173 3.59 8.32 -0.01
C HIS A 173 2.72 7.04 0.02
N LEU A 174 1.60 7.03 -0.71
CA LEU A 174 0.65 5.91 -0.81
C LEU A 174 0.71 5.20 -2.18
N GLU A 175 1.25 5.83 -3.22
CA GLU A 175 1.02 5.42 -4.62
C GLU A 175 2.01 4.41 -5.23
N TYR A 176 3.21 4.25 -4.65
CA TYR A 176 4.05 3.07 -4.95
C TYR A 176 3.38 1.74 -4.52
N GLY A 177 2.37 1.80 -3.65
CA GLY A 177 1.57 0.65 -3.23
C GLY A 177 0.44 0.27 -4.20
N TYR A 178 -0.05 1.22 -5.00
CA TYR A 178 -1.22 1.01 -5.86
C TYR A 178 -0.87 0.55 -7.27
N LEU A 179 0.33 0.84 -7.76
CA LEU A 179 0.76 0.39 -9.07
C LEU A 179 1.26 -1.06 -9.04
N CYS A 180 1.18 -1.71 -10.19
CA CYS A 180 1.84 -2.97 -10.47
C CYS A 180 3.37 -2.80 -10.36
N ARG A 181 4.06 -3.86 -9.93
CA ARG A 181 5.53 -3.82 -9.80
C ARG A 181 6.15 -3.69 -11.19
N GLY A 182 7.16 -2.83 -11.32
CA GLY A 182 7.92 -2.66 -12.55
C GLY A 182 7.42 -1.54 -13.48
N ILE A 183 6.32 -0.86 -13.14
CA ILE A 183 5.90 0.33 -13.87
C ILE A 183 6.85 1.49 -13.53
N ASN A 184 7.53 2.02 -14.55
CA ASN A 184 8.39 3.19 -14.41
C ASN A 184 7.67 4.44 -14.94
N ILE A 185 6.94 5.11 -14.05
CA ILE A 185 6.20 6.34 -14.40
C ILE A 185 7.10 7.47 -14.88
N GLU A 186 8.39 7.48 -14.56
CA GLU A 186 9.30 8.52 -15.05
C GLU A 186 9.45 8.44 -16.58
N ASN A 187 9.47 7.22 -17.13
CA ASN A 187 9.68 6.94 -18.56
C ASN A 187 8.39 6.72 -19.36
N GLU A 188 7.27 6.41 -18.71
CA GLU A 188 5.96 6.25 -19.34
C GLU A 188 5.23 7.61 -19.41
N ASP A 189 4.32 7.81 -20.36
CA ASP A 189 3.51 9.04 -20.43
C ASP A 189 2.69 9.20 -19.13
N PHE A 190 1.84 8.23 -18.80
CA PHE A 190 1.14 8.05 -17.53
C PHE A 190 0.44 6.67 -17.50
N PRO A 191 0.13 6.09 -16.31
CA PRO A 191 -0.45 4.75 -16.23
C PRO A 191 -1.91 4.68 -16.74
N THR A 192 -2.31 3.55 -17.33
CA THR A 192 -3.72 3.21 -17.59
C THR A 192 -4.37 2.53 -16.38
N ALA A 193 -5.64 2.15 -16.48
CA ALA A 193 -6.34 1.48 -15.38
C ALA A 193 -5.70 0.12 -15.01
N MET A 194 -5.09 -0.58 -15.99
CA MET A 194 -4.48 -1.90 -15.78
C MET A 194 -3.16 -1.86 -15.02
N GLU A 195 -2.49 -0.71 -14.96
CA GLU A 195 -1.29 -0.52 -14.15
C GLU A 195 -1.62 -0.36 -12.67
N PHE A 196 -2.89 -0.15 -12.30
CA PHE A 196 -3.34 -0.15 -10.91
C PHE A 196 -3.61 -1.57 -10.42
N ARG A 197 -2.82 -2.01 -9.45
CA ARG A 197 -2.81 -3.35 -8.83
C ARG A 197 -4.19 -3.83 -8.40
N ASN A 198 -5.02 -2.95 -7.86
CA ASN A 198 -6.36 -3.32 -7.41
C ASN A 198 -7.28 -3.65 -8.58
N ILE A 199 -7.24 -2.85 -9.64
CA ILE A 199 -8.04 -3.06 -10.86
C ILE A 199 -7.54 -4.31 -11.57
N TYR A 200 -6.22 -4.39 -11.80
CA TYR A 200 -5.60 -5.57 -12.40
C TYR A 200 -5.96 -6.87 -11.66
N ALA A 201 -5.86 -6.87 -10.32
CA ALA A 201 -6.21 -8.03 -9.52
C ALA A 201 -7.67 -8.45 -9.71
N MET A 202 -8.60 -7.49 -9.78
CA MET A 202 -10.02 -7.78 -10.01
C MET A 202 -10.27 -8.32 -11.42
N VAL A 203 -9.62 -7.78 -12.46
CA VAL A 203 -9.68 -8.34 -13.82
C VAL A 203 -9.16 -9.77 -13.86
N LYS A 204 -8.07 -10.07 -13.13
CA LYS A 204 -7.58 -11.46 -12.99
C LYS A 204 -8.57 -12.38 -12.29
N VAL A 205 -9.40 -11.89 -11.37
CA VAL A 205 -10.48 -12.69 -10.80
C VAL A 205 -11.52 -13.03 -11.87
N LEU A 206 -11.85 -12.12 -12.79
CA LEU A 206 -12.76 -12.44 -13.90
C LEU A 206 -12.24 -13.60 -14.73
N GLU A 207 -10.94 -13.59 -15.05
CA GLU A 207 -10.28 -14.67 -15.79
C GLU A 207 -10.35 -16.00 -15.02
N GLU A 208 -10.12 -16.00 -13.71
CA GLU A 208 -10.26 -17.19 -12.86
C GLU A 208 -11.70 -17.73 -12.78
N TYR A 209 -12.69 -16.85 -12.95
CA TYR A 209 -14.11 -17.20 -13.05
C TYR A 209 -14.55 -17.55 -14.48
N GLU A 210 -13.60 -17.66 -15.43
CA GLU A 210 -13.85 -17.93 -16.84
C GLU A 210 -14.72 -16.87 -17.54
N LYS A 211 -14.79 -15.65 -16.98
CA LYS A 211 -15.50 -14.49 -17.56
C LYS A 211 -14.61 -13.75 -18.57
N ILE A 212 -14.13 -14.49 -19.57
CA ILE A 212 -13.08 -14.02 -20.50
C ILE A 212 -13.55 -12.80 -21.29
N GLU A 213 -14.76 -12.82 -21.84
CA GLU A 213 -15.30 -11.69 -22.63
C GLU A 213 -15.38 -10.41 -21.79
N LEU A 214 -15.88 -10.51 -20.56
CA LEU A 214 -15.95 -9.38 -19.64
C LEU A 214 -14.54 -8.87 -19.29
N SER A 215 -13.58 -9.76 -19.02
CA SER A 215 -12.20 -9.35 -18.74
C SER A 215 -11.56 -8.63 -19.94
N GLN A 216 -11.77 -9.12 -21.17
CA GLN A 216 -11.27 -8.51 -22.40
C GLN A 216 -11.92 -7.14 -22.66
N SER A 217 -13.21 -7.00 -22.35
CA SER A 217 -13.90 -5.71 -22.48
C SER A 217 -13.28 -4.63 -21.59
N PHE A 218 -12.74 -4.99 -20.42
CA PHE A 218 -12.04 -4.04 -19.54
C PHE A 218 -10.63 -3.70 -20.01
N TYR A 219 -9.91 -4.64 -20.61
CA TYR A 219 -8.64 -4.34 -21.30
C TYR A 219 -8.87 -3.37 -22.46
N GLN A 220 -9.90 -3.63 -23.26
CA GLN A 220 -10.28 -2.77 -24.39
C GLN A 220 -10.70 -1.38 -23.90
N TRP A 221 -11.59 -1.29 -22.92
CA TRP A 221 -12.01 -0.03 -22.30
C TRP A 221 -10.83 0.79 -21.78
N SER A 222 -9.86 0.16 -21.11
CA SER A 222 -8.68 0.85 -20.59
C SER A 222 -7.82 1.42 -21.72
N GLY A 223 -7.67 0.70 -22.84
CA GLY A 223 -6.96 1.16 -24.03
C GLY A 223 -7.69 2.29 -24.76
N ASP A 224 -9.00 2.15 -24.94
CA ASP A 224 -9.83 3.16 -25.61
C ASP A 224 -9.89 4.46 -24.82
N ALA A 225 -9.98 4.38 -23.49
CA ALA A 225 -9.90 5.53 -22.60
C ALA A 225 -8.57 6.28 -22.75
N TYR A 226 -7.46 5.53 -22.81
CA TYR A 226 -6.13 6.10 -23.03
C TYR A 226 -6.03 6.84 -24.36
N VAL A 227 -6.38 6.17 -25.47
CA VAL A 227 -6.30 6.75 -26.81
C VAL A 227 -7.20 7.99 -26.93
N SER A 228 -8.43 7.92 -26.41
CA SER A 228 -9.37 9.03 -26.47
C SER A 228 -8.87 10.24 -25.66
N PHE A 229 -8.30 10.00 -24.48
CA PHE A 229 -7.83 11.08 -23.62
C PHE A 229 -6.60 11.78 -24.18
N ILE A 230 -5.59 11.06 -24.68
CA ILE A 230 -4.40 11.70 -25.28
C ILE A 230 -4.72 12.52 -26.54
N GLN A 231 -5.85 12.24 -27.18
CA GLN A 231 -6.37 12.99 -28.33
C GLN A 231 -7.29 14.16 -27.94
N SER A 232 -7.63 14.30 -26.65
CA SER A 232 -8.57 15.29 -26.16
C SER A 232 -7.96 16.68 -26.00
N GLU A 233 -8.79 17.72 -26.12
CA GLU A 233 -8.41 19.10 -25.79
C GLU A 233 -8.06 19.25 -24.29
N VAL A 234 -8.67 18.43 -23.43
CA VAL A 234 -8.40 18.38 -21.99
C VAL A 234 -6.94 18.01 -21.74
N TYR A 235 -6.46 16.93 -22.37
CA TYR A 235 -5.05 16.53 -22.28
C TYR A 235 -4.13 17.61 -22.83
N ALA A 236 -4.43 18.15 -24.02
CA ALA A 236 -3.63 19.21 -24.62
C ALA A 236 -3.54 20.46 -23.72
N SER A 237 -4.60 20.78 -22.98
CA SER A 237 -4.62 21.87 -22.00
C SER A 237 -3.75 21.56 -20.78
N LEU A 238 -3.93 20.39 -20.18
CA LEU A 238 -3.22 19.98 -18.97
C LEU A 238 -1.71 19.79 -19.20
N MET A 239 -1.31 19.44 -20.43
CA MET A 239 0.11 19.33 -20.79
C MET A 239 0.84 20.66 -20.88
N LYS A 240 0.12 21.79 -21.03
CA LYS A 240 0.73 23.13 -21.01
C LYS A 240 1.33 23.49 -19.65
N GLU A 241 0.82 22.91 -18.56
CA GLU A 241 1.33 23.16 -17.22
C GLU A 241 2.63 22.39 -16.96
N THR A 242 3.78 23.00 -17.18
CA THR A 242 5.06 22.37 -16.85
C THR A 242 5.30 22.37 -15.34
N VAL A 243 5.63 21.20 -14.79
CA VAL A 243 5.92 20.99 -13.37
C VAL A 243 7.36 20.52 -13.21
N SER A 244 7.93 20.75 -12.04
CA SER A 244 9.24 20.23 -11.64
C SER A 244 9.29 18.70 -11.67
N LEU A 245 10.51 18.15 -11.70
CA LEU A 245 10.73 16.70 -11.63
C LEU A 245 10.06 16.05 -10.41
N HIS A 246 10.07 16.74 -9.25
CA HIS A 246 9.48 16.20 -8.02
C HIS A 246 7.95 16.13 -8.05
N ARG A 247 7.27 16.90 -8.91
CA ARG A 247 5.82 16.84 -9.12
C ARG A 247 5.38 16.11 -10.37
N LEU A 248 6.32 15.75 -11.25
CA LEU A 248 6.01 15.03 -12.49
C LEU A 248 5.22 13.74 -12.21
N PHE A 249 5.60 12.98 -11.18
CA PHE A 249 4.89 11.77 -10.77
C PHE A 249 3.43 12.07 -10.39
N ASP A 250 3.19 13.04 -9.51
CA ASP A 250 1.85 13.43 -9.06
C ASP A 250 0.98 13.87 -10.24
N LYS A 251 1.55 14.65 -11.17
CA LYS A 251 0.86 15.11 -12.37
C LYS A 251 0.45 13.93 -13.25
N LYS A 252 1.33 12.95 -13.47
CA LYS A 252 1.02 11.75 -14.26
C LYS A 252 -0.09 10.92 -13.64
N ILE A 253 -0.09 10.76 -12.31
CA ILE A 253 -1.20 10.07 -11.60
C ILE A 253 -2.50 10.86 -11.70
N PHE A 254 -2.44 12.19 -11.56
CA PHE A 254 -3.60 13.07 -11.74
C PHE A 254 -4.22 12.88 -13.14
N LEU A 255 -3.40 12.92 -14.20
CA LEU A 255 -3.84 12.70 -15.59
C LEU A 255 -4.47 11.32 -15.78
N ALA A 256 -3.81 10.26 -15.29
CA ALA A 256 -4.32 8.90 -15.37
C ALA A 256 -5.70 8.75 -14.70
N LYS A 257 -5.87 9.31 -13.50
CA LYS A 257 -7.16 9.25 -12.79
C LYS A 257 -8.23 10.10 -13.46
N LYS A 258 -7.88 11.24 -14.06
CA LYS A 258 -8.82 12.07 -14.82
C LYS A 258 -9.31 11.34 -16.08
N MET A 259 -8.39 10.75 -16.85
CA MET A 259 -8.70 9.88 -17.99
C MET A 259 -9.66 8.75 -17.58
N MET A 260 -9.32 8.01 -16.53
CA MET A 260 -10.15 6.90 -16.07
C MET A 260 -11.55 7.37 -15.69
N TYR A 261 -11.67 8.50 -14.98
CA TYR A 261 -12.95 9.07 -14.58
C TYR A 261 -13.84 9.45 -15.76
N GLU A 262 -13.28 10.17 -16.74
CA GLU A 262 -14.02 10.63 -17.92
C GLU A 262 -14.53 9.47 -18.79
N ALA A 263 -13.89 8.31 -18.70
CA ALA A 263 -14.26 7.10 -19.42
C ALA A 263 -15.24 6.17 -18.66
N ILE A 264 -15.56 6.44 -17.39
CA ILE A 264 -16.52 5.60 -16.64
C ILE A 264 -17.92 5.79 -17.24
N PRO A 265 -18.69 4.71 -17.51
CA PRO A 265 -20.08 4.88 -17.92
C PRO A 265 -20.91 5.58 -16.82
N GLU A 266 -21.75 6.53 -17.23
CA GLU A 266 -22.49 7.43 -16.32
C GLU A 266 -23.25 6.69 -15.21
N GLU A 267 -23.80 5.51 -15.51
CA GLU A 267 -24.54 4.71 -14.53
C GLU A 267 -23.70 4.22 -13.34
N TYR A 268 -22.37 4.21 -13.46
CA TYR A 268 -21.45 3.85 -12.38
C TYR A 268 -20.80 5.06 -11.70
N ILE A 269 -21.07 6.28 -12.18
CA ILE A 269 -20.62 7.53 -11.56
C ILE A 269 -21.66 7.97 -10.52
N GLN A 270 -21.80 7.17 -9.47
CA GLN A 270 -22.68 7.50 -8.34
C GLN A 270 -21.93 7.27 -7.03
N ASP A 271 -21.89 8.31 -6.19
CA ASP A 271 -21.61 8.12 -4.77
C ASP A 271 -22.92 7.73 -4.10
N ASP A 272 -23.21 6.44 -4.10
CA ASP A 272 -24.42 5.90 -3.48
C ASP A 272 -24.24 5.61 -1.98
N ASP A 273 -23.07 5.93 -1.42
CA ASP A 273 -22.62 5.58 -0.06
C ASP A 273 -22.74 4.08 0.29
N GLN A 274 -23.08 3.23 -0.68
CA GLN A 274 -23.24 1.78 -0.47
C GLN A 274 -21.90 1.08 -0.31
N TRP A 275 -20.77 1.79 -0.39
CA TRP A 275 -19.45 1.21 -0.23
C TRP A 275 -18.61 2.10 0.68
N HIS A 276 -18.28 1.59 1.87
CA HIS A 276 -17.37 2.25 2.79
C HIS A 276 -15.95 2.25 2.23
N ILE A 277 -15.60 3.34 1.56
CA ILE A 277 -14.23 3.56 1.12
C ILE A 277 -13.75 4.89 1.62
N SER A 278 -12.78 4.77 2.54
CA SER A 278 -11.86 5.80 2.98
C SER A 278 -12.42 6.81 4.00
N ARG A 279 -11.50 7.29 4.86
CA ARG A 279 -11.71 8.40 5.81
C ARG A 279 -11.53 9.78 5.16
N TYR A 280 -11.20 9.81 3.87
CA TYR A 280 -11.00 11.01 3.07
C TYR A 280 -12.30 11.40 2.36
N GLU A 281 -12.49 12.70 2.17
CA GLU A 281 -13.58 13.24 1.36
C GLU A 281 -13.46 12.68 -0.07
N LYS A 282 -14.53 12.05 -0.55
CA LYS A 282 -14.62 11.54 -1.92
C LYS A 282 -14.86 12.75 -2.81
N MET A 283 -13.85 13.14 -3.57
CA MET A 283 -13.97 14.24 -4.51
C MET A 283 -13.50 13.79 -5.88
N PRO A 284 -14.40 13.69 -6.88
CA PRO A 284 -14.02 13.39 -8.26
C PRO A 284 -12.89 14.29 -8.75
N LEU A 285 -11.82 13.72 -9.32
CA LEU A 285 -10.74 14.54 -9.89
C LEU A 285 -11.15 15.30 -11.15
N SER A 286 -12.24 14.90 -11.79
CA SER A 286 -12.83 15.56 -12.96
C SER A 286 -13.27 17.00 -12.72
N GLN A 287 -13.54 17.39 -11.47
CA GLN A 287 -13.90 18.78 -11.14
C GLN A 287 -12.71 19.75 -11.18
N PHE A 288 -11.48 19.24 -11.25
CA PHE A 288 -10.30 20.08 -11.32
C PHE A 288 -9.92 20.32 -12.78
N ASP A 289 -10.03 21.58 -13.21
CA ASP A 289 -9.66 22.02 -14.55
C ASP A 289 -8.15 22.01 -14.78
N SER A 290 -7.36 21.98 -13.70
CA SER A 290 -5.91 21.89 -13.76
C SER A 290 -5.26 21.13 -12.59
N PHE A 291 -4.02 20.71 -12.77
CA PHE A 291 -3.23 20.10 -11.69
C PHE A 291 -2.92 21.13 -10.60
N ARG A 292 -2.69 22.39 -10.99
CA ARG A 292 -2.56 23.52 -10.07
C ARG A 292 -3.80 23.74 -9.20
N ALA A 293 -5.01 23.69 -9.79
CA ALA A 293 -6.27 23.82 -9.05
C ALA A 293 -6.46 22.67 -8.05
N TYR A 294 -6.10 21.45 -8.46
CA TYR A 294 -6.07 20.28 -7.57
C TYR A 294 -5.14 20.51 -6.37
N LEU A 295 -3.89 20.92 -6.59
CA LEU A 295 -2.94 21.18 -5.50
C LEU A 295 -3.42 22.31 -4.57
N ALA A 296 -4.03 23.36 -5.13
CA ALA A 296 -4.56 24.48 -4.36
C ALA A 296 -5.68 24.03 -3.40
N TYR A 297 -6.61 23.20 -3.89
CA TYR A 297 -7.72 22.69 -3.10
C TYR A 297 -7.25 21.88 -1.89
N TYR A 298 -6.24 21.03 -2.06
CA TYR A 298 -5.68 20.22 -0.98
C TYR A 298 -4.64 20.97 -0.11
N HIS A 299 -4.45 22.26 -0.32
CA HIS A 299 -3.41 23.07 0.34
C HIS A 299 -1.98 22.49 0.17
N LEU A 300 -1.73 21.90 -1.00
CA LEU A 300 -0.44 21.31 -1.40
C LEU A 300 0.31 22.16 -2.44
N LEU A 301 -0.27 23.30 -2.83
CA LEU A 301 0.30 24.18 -3.84
C LEU A 301 1.54 24.89 -3.32
N ASP A 302 2.66 24.61 -3.96
CA ASP A 302 3.87 25.43 -3.89
C ASP A 302 4.12 25.99 -5.29
N GLU A 303 4.17 27.32 -5.40
CA GLU A 303 4.39 28.00 -6.67
C GLU A 303 5.76 27.67 -7.29
N SER A 304 6.73 27.28 -6.47
CA SER A 304 8.05 26.83 -6.95
C SER A 304 8.02 25.48 -7.66
N ASP A 305 6.92 24.72 -7.54
CA ASP A 305 6.74 23.44 -8.22
C ASP A 305 6.41 23.59 -9.72
N PHE A 306 6.12 24.81 -10.16
CA PHE A 306 5.71 25.12 -11.53
C PHE A 306 6.80 25.91 -12.23
N LEU A 307 7.18 25.46 -13.44
CA LEU A 307 8.18 26.15 -14.23
C LEU A 307 7.57 27.43 -14.81
N GLN A 308 8.27 28.56 -14.66
CA GLN A 308 7.88 29.80 -15.31
C GLN A 308 8.02 29.67 -16.83
N GLU A 309 7.14 30.31 -17.61
CA GLU A 309 7.22 30.29 -19.08
C GLU A 309 8.63 30.72 -19.55
N GLY A 310 9.34 29.80 -20.22
CA GLY A 310 10.70 30.02 -20.72
C GLY A 310 11.84 29.59 -19.79
N ALA A 311 11.55 29.05 -18.60
CA ALA A 311 12.55 28.42 -17.74
C ALA A 311 12.76 26.97 -18.17
N ASP A 312 13.71 26.73 -19.07
CA ASP A 312 14.34 25.41 -19.16
C ASP A 312 14.92 25.11 -17.77
N GLU A 313 14.55 23.97 -17.19
CA GLU A 313 15.24 23.40 -16.03
C GLU A 313 16.61 22.90 -16.51
N LYS A 314 17.45 23.81 -17.03
CA LYS A 314 18.90 23.58 -17.04
C LYS A 314 19.23 23.41 -15.58
N VAL A 315 19.58 22.18 -15.19
CA VAL A 315 20.31 21.94 -13.95
C VAL A 315 21.53 22.86 -14.01
N GLN A 316 21.43 24.06 -13.45
CA GLN A 316 22.56 24.94 -13.28
C GLN A 316 23.41 24.24 -12.24
N MET A 317 24.33 23.41 -12.71
CA MET A 317 25.42 22.96 -11.88
C MET A 317 26.03 24.21 -11.25
N ALA A 318 26.08 24.23 -9.92
CA ALA A 318 26.74 25.30 -9.20
C ALA A 318 28.13 25.46 -9.80
N SER A 319 28.50 26.68 -10.18
CA SER A 319 29.82 26.90 -10.76
C SER A 319 30.90 26.48 -9.77
N PRO A 320 32.11 26.09 -10.23
CA PRO A 320 33.22 25.75 -9.32
C PRO A 320 33.47 26.83 -8.25
N LYS A 321 33.16 28.10 -8.56
CA LYS A 321 33.21 29.22 -7.63
C LYS A 321 32.11 29.15 -6.55
N GLN A 322 30.86 28.90 -6.94
CA GLN A 322 29.74 28.74 -6.00
C GLN A 322 29.96 27.52 -5.08
N ILE A 323 30.49 26.42 -5.62
CA ILE A 323 30.85 25.23 -4.85
C ILE A 323 31.92 25.56 -3.81
N LYS A 324 32.95 26.34 -4.17
CA LYS A 324 33.99 26.81 -3.23
C LYS A 324 33.42 27.71 -2.13
N GLU A 325 32.50 28.61 -2.45
CA GLU A 325 31.83 29.46 -1.46
C GLU A 325 30.96 28.63 -0.49
N MET A 326 30.28 27.59 -0.99
CA MET A 326 29.51 26.65 -0.18
C MET A 326 30.39 25.79 0.73
N ILE A 327 31.56 25.32 0.25
CA ILE A 327 32.55 24.65 1.09
C ILE A 327 33.03 25.57 2.23
N ALA A 328 33.28 26.84 1.92
CA ALA A 328 33.75 27.82 2.90
C ALA A 328 32.71 28.11 3.99
N THR A 329 31.42 28.01 3.66
CA THR A 329 30.31 28.24 4.61
C THR A 329 29.87 26.98 5.35
N ASN A 330 30.07 25.78 4.78
CA ASN A 330 29.72 24.53 5.43
C ASN A 330 30.72 23.40 5.11
N PRO A 331 31.61 23.03 6.06
CA PRO A 331 32.64 22.01 5.85
C PRO A 331 32.11 20.62 5.50
N ALA A 332 30.86 20.29 5.86
CA ALA A 332 30.25 18.99 5.55
C ALA A 332 30.01 18.80 4.04
N ILE A 333 29.97 19.90 3.27
CA ILE A 333 29.81 19.89 1.82
C ILE A 333 31.09 19.36 1.14
N ALA A 334 32.28 19.61 1.71
CA ALA A 334 33.53 19.09 1.18
C ALA A 334 33.56 17.55 1.15
N THR A 335 33.05 16.91 2.21
CA THR A 335 32.97 15.45 2.31
C THR A 335 32.00 14.84 1.29
N LEU A 336 30.93 15.57 0.94
CA LEU A 336 30.00 15.14 -0.10
C LEU A 336 30.62 15.25 -1.50
N ILE A 337 31.30 16.36 -1.79
CA ILE A 337 31.98 16.59 -3.08
C ILE A 337 33.03 15.53 -3.38
N GLU A 338 33.88 15.21 -2.39
CA GLU A 338 34.89 14.16 -2.50
C GLU A 338 34.25 12.78 -2.75
N LYS A 339 33.14 12.50 -2.07
CA LYS A 339 32.40 11.23 -2.22
C LYS A 339 31.71 11.09 -3.57
N PHE A 340 31.28 12.19 -4.18
CA PHE A 340 30.63 12.21 -5.49
C PHE A 340 31.60 12.45 -6.66
N GLY A 341 32.90 12.68 -6.39
CA GLY A 341 33.92 12.84 -7.42
C GLY A 341 33.75 14.09 -8.28
N ILE A 342 33.20 15.17 -7.73
CA ILE A 342 32.96 16.42 -8.45
C ILE A 342 34.29 17.20 -8.52
N ASP A 343 34.78 17.47 -9.72
CA ASP A 343 36.01 18.24 -9.95
C ASP A 343 35.73 19.75 -9.80
N VAL A 344 36.49 20.41 -8.93
CA VAL A 344 36.31 21.83 -8.56
C VAL A 344 37.52 22.68 -9.00
N GLU A 345 38.45 22.11 -9.77
CA GLU A 345 39.71 22.78 -10.16
C GLU A 345 39.65 23.57 -11.47
N ASP A 346 38.56 23.51 -12.25
CA ASP A 346 38.49 24.26 -13.50
C ASP A 346 37.98 25.70 -13.29
N ASN A 347 38.84 26.70 -13.49
CA ASN A 347 38.52 28.13 -13.46
C ASN A 347 38.08 28.67 -14.84
N ASN A 348 37.71 27.79 -15.77
CA ASN A 348 37.17 28.24 -17.05
C ASN A 348 35.73 28.73 -16.88
N ASP A 349 35.56 30.04 -16.71
CA ASP A 349 34.33 30.75 -17.07
C ASP A 349 34.14 30.60 -18.59
N CYS A 350 33.55 29.49 -19.03
CA CYS A 350 33.10 29.33 -20.42
C CYS A 350 31.58 29.51 -20.49
N PRO A 351 31.07 30.49 -21.24
CA PRO A 351 29.64 30.82 -21.25
C PRO A 351 28.89 29.97 -22.27
N PHE A 352 28.02 29.05 -21.85
CA PHE A 352 26.87 28.54 -22.62
C PHE A 352 25.74 28.02 -21.73
#